data_AF-A0A846X6V3-F1
#
_entry.id   AF-A0A846X6V3-F1
#
_cell.length_a   1.000
_cell.length_b   1.000
_cell.length_c   1.000
_cell.angle_alpha   90.00
_cell.angle_beta   90.00
_cell.angle_gamma   90.00
#
_symmetry.space_group_name_H-M   'P 1'
#
loop_
_entity.id
_entity.type
_entity.pdbx_description
1 polymer ?
#
loop_
_entity_poly.entity_id
_entity_poly.type
_entity_poly.pdbx_seq_one_letter_code
_entity_poly.pdbx_strand_id
1 'polypeptide(L)'
;MRVGVLTGGGDCPGLNAVIRAVVRTCDARYGSAVVGFQDGWRGLLEDRRVQLSNDDRNDRLLTKGGTMLGTARTHPDVLRAGLDRIRQTLDDNGIDVLIPIGGE
;
A
#
# COMPACT_ATOMS: atom_id res chain seq x y z
N MET A 1 0.54 3.73 -15.65
CA MET A 1 0.75 4.40 -14.35
C MET A 1 1.18 3.37 -13.33
N ARG A 2 1.86 3.79 -12.27
CA ARG A 2 2.19 2.94 -11.12
C ARG A 2 1.51 3.48 -9.87
N VAL A 3 0.80 2.59 -9.17
CA VAL A 3 0.00 2.95 -7.99
C VAL A 3 0.65 2.36 -6.75
N GLY A 4 0.90 3.21 -5.76
CA GLY A 4 1.33 2.81 -4.41
C GLY A 4 0.13 2.53 -3.52
N VAL A 5 0.21 1.50 -2.69
CA VAL A 5 -0.82 1.14 -1.70
C VAL A 5 -0.16 0.92 -0.35
N LEU A 6 -0.78 1.40 0.73
CA LEU A 6 -0.35 1.09 2.09
C LEU A 6 -1.56 0.95 3.01
N THR A 7 -1.41 0.20 4.10
CA THR A 7 -2.41 0.13 5.17
C THR A 7 -1.94 0.87 6.42
N GLY A 8 -2.63 1.94 6.78
CA GLY A 8 -2.33 2.79 7.94
C GLY A 8 -3.33 2.59 9.08
N GLY A 9 -2.91 2.84 10.32
CA GLY A 9 -3.78 2.79 11.49
C GLY A 9 -4.00 1.39 12.06
N GLY A 10 -5.13 1.16 12.72
CA GLY A 10 -5.49 -0.15 13.27
C GLY A 10 -5.87 -1.17 12.18
N ASP A 11 -5.56 -2.45 12.42
CA ASP A 11 -6.00 -3.52 11.52
C ASP A 11 -7.51 -3.75 11.66
N CYS A 12 -8.21 -3.95 10.54
CA CYS A 12 -9.65 -4.20 10.52
C CYS A 12 -10.05 -5.24 9.46
N PRO A 13 -11.17 -5.96 9.65
CA PRO A 13 -11.68 -6.88 8.64
C PRO A 13 -11.97 -6.15 7.32
N GLY A 14 -11.43 -6.68 6.22
CA GLY A 14 -11.69 -6.17 4.87
C GLY A 14 -10.54 -5.42 4.20
N LEU A 15 -9.47 -5.06 4.91
CA LEU A 15 -8.32 -4.37 4.29
C LEU A 15 -7.70 -5.19 3.15
N ASN A 16 -7.55 -6.50 3.34
CA ASN A 16 -7.14 -7.43 2.28
C ASN A 16 -8.08 -7.43 1.08
N ALA A 17 -9.40 -7.29 1.28
CA ALA A 17 -10.37 -7.22 0.20
C ALA A 17 -10.23 -5.91 -0.60
N VAL A 18 -9.91 -4.79 0.08
CA VAL A 18 -9.62 -3.51 -0.59
C VAL A 18 -8.33 -3.59 -1.40
N ILE A 19 -7.23 -4.11 -0.83
CA ILE A 19 -5.96 -4.34 -1.54
C ILE A 19 -6.22 -5.18 -2.80
N ARG A 20 -6.97 -6.27 -2.66
CA ARG A 20 -7.37 -7.12 -3.79
C ARG A 20 -8.12 -6.35 -4.86
N ALA A 21 -9.11 -5.55 -4.47
CA ALA A 21 -9.92 -4.77 -5.40
C ALA A 21 -9.09 -3.75 -6.19
N VAL A 22 -8.15 -3.07 -5.52
CA VAL A 22 -7.22 -2.13 -6.17
C VAL A 22 -6.37 -2.87 -7.20
N VAL A 23 -5.70 -3.96 -6.80
CA VAL A 23 -4.82 -4.73 -7.69
C VAL A 23 -5.57 -5.23 -8.93
N ARG A 24 -6.74 -5.85 -8.75
CA ARG A 24 -7.55 -6.36 -9.87
C ARG A 24 -8.02 -5.25 -10.80
N THR A 25 -8.39 -4.10 -10.24
CA THR A 25 -8.91 -2.98 -11.04
C THR A 25 -7.79 -2.30 -11.82
N CYS A 26 -6.65 -2.04 -11.18
CA CYS A 26 -5.46 -1.49 -11.82
C CYS A 26 -4.99 -2.35 -13.00
N ASP A 27 -4.89 -3.66 -12.78
CA ASP A 27 -4.46 -4.61 -13.80
C ASP A 27 -5.50 -4.76 -14.93
N ALA A 28 -6.72 -5.21 -14.59
CA ALA A 28 -7.70 -5.62 -15.57
C ALA A 28 -8.38 -4.46 -16.33
N ARG A 29 -8.45 -3.26 -15.76
CA ARG A 29 -9.10 -2.10 -16.41
C ARG A 29 -8.13 -1.06 -16.93
N TYR A 30 -6.99 -0.88 -16.27
CA TYR A 30 -6.09 0.25 -16.53
C TYR A 30 -4.69 -0.17 -16.96
N GLY A 31 -4.37 -1.47 -17.03
CA GLY A 31 -3.02 -1.97 -17.34
C GLY A 31 -1.92 -1.35 -16.45
N SER A 32 -2.27 -1.01 -15.21
CA SER A 32 -1.41 -0.27 -14.28
C SER A 32 -0.82 -1.20 -13.22
N ALA A 33 0.45 -0.98 -12.89
CA ALA A 33 1.15 -1.80 -11.91
C ALA A 33 0.92 -1.27 -10.48
N VAL A 34 0.86 -2.19 -9.51
CA VAL A 34 0.61 -1.84 -8.10
C VAL A 34 1.78 -2.24 -7.21
N VAL A 35 2.21 -1.32 -6.36
CA VAL A 35 3.27 -1.50 -5.35
C VAL A 35 2.66 -1.35 -3.98
N GLY A 36 2.81 -2.35 -3.12
CA GLY A 36 2.40 -2.28 -1.71
C GLY A 36 3.56 -1.88 -0.82
N PHE A 37 3.38 -0.90 0.07
CA PHE A 37 4.33 -0.55 1.12
C PHE A 37 3.94 -1.25 2.42
N GLN A 38 4.92 -1.93 3.03
CA GLN A 38 4.72 -2.70 4.25
C GLN A 38 4.60 -1.80 5.47
N ASP A 39 3.87 -2.23 6.50
CA ASP A 39 3.78 -1.55 7.79
C ASP A 39 3.33 -0.07 7.68
N GLY A 40 2.49 0.24 6.69
CA GLY A 40 1.91 1.56 6.49
C GLY A 40 2.95 2.64 6.14
N TRP A 41 2.83 3.80 6.79
CA TRP A 41 3.70 4.95 6.55
C TRP A 41 5.18 4.69 6.85
N ARG A 42 5.47 3.80 7.80
CA ARG A 42 6.85 3.43 8.14
C ARG A 42 7.54 2.77 6.95
N GLY A 43 6.92 1.81 6.28
CA GLY A 43 7.54 1.19 5.12
C GLY A 43 7.63 2.11 3.92
N LEU A 44 6.78 3.12 3.79
CA LEU A 44 6.96 4.15 2.78
C LEU A 44 8.21 5.02 3.05
N LEU A 45 8.45 5.39 4.32
CA LEU A 45 9.67 6.11 4.73
C LEU A 45 10.95 5.26 4.53
N GLU A 46 10.86 3.97 4.85
CA GLU A 46 11.96 3.01 4.79
C GLU A 46 12.12 2.34 3.41
N ASP A 47 11.27 2.66 2.43
CA ASP A 47 11.20 2.02 1.10
C ASP A 47 11.03 0.48 1.17
N ARG A 48 10.27 0.00 2.17
CA ARG A 48 9.90 -1.40 2.32
C ARG A 48 8.67 -1.71 1.49
N ARG A 49 8.88 -2.26 0.30
CA ARG A 49 7.83 -2.49 -0.69
C ARG A 49 7.76 -3.92 -1.22
N VAL A 50 6.61 -4.27 -1.78
CA VAL A 50 6.36 -5.51 -2.51
C VAL A 50 5.59 -5.21 -3.79
N GLN A 51 5.92 -5.90 -4.88
CA GLN A 51 5.09 -5.88 -6.07
C GLN A 51 3.80 -6.65 -5.80
N LEU A 52 2.66 -6.05 -6.12
CA LEU A 52 1.36 -6.70 -6.05
C LEU A 52 0.90 -7.02 -7.47
N SER A 53 0.48 -8.27 -7.67
CA SER A 53 0.11 -8.81 -8.98
C SER A 53 -1.30 -9.37 -8.92
N ASN A 54 -2.02 -9.32 -10.04
CA ASN A 54 -3.34 -9.92 -10.18
C ASN A 54 -3.19 -11.45 -10.40
N ASP A 55 -2.88 -12.16 -9.31
CA ASP A 55 -2.57 -13.60 -9.32
C ASP A 55 -3.34 -14.38 -8.23
N ASP A 56 -3.08 -15.68 -8.14
CA ASP A 56 -3.67 -16.57 -7.13
C ASP A 56 -3.44 -16.10 -5.69
N ARG A 57 -2.30 -15.44 -5.42
CA ARG A 57 -2.01 -14.91 -4.08
C ARG A 57 -2.96 -13.77 -3.76
N ASN A 58 -3.20 -12.87 -4.72
CA ASN A 58 -4.15 -11.78 -4.60
C ASN A 58 -5.59 -12.28 -4.46
N ASP A 59 -5.97 -13.34 -5.16
CA ASP A 59 -7.33 -13.89 -5.05
C ASP A 59 -7.64 -14.48 -3.67
N ARG A 60 -6.64 -15.09 -3.03
CA ARG A 60 -6.77 -15.63 -1.66
C ARG A 60 -6.92 -14.55 -0.58
N LEU A 61 -6.73 -13.27 -0.90
CA LEU A 61 -6.87 -12.19 0.08
C LEU A 61 -8.32 -11.99 0.53
N LEU A 62 -9.30 -12.30 -0.32
CA LEU A 62 -10.72 -12.09 0.00
C LEU A 62 -11.17 -12.83 1.27
N THR A 63 -10.57 -13.98 1.55
CA THR A 63 -10.91 -14.83 2.70
C THR A 63 -9.99 -14.64 3.90
N LYS A 64 -9.01 -13.72 3.81
CA LYS A 64 -8.04 -13.47 4.88
C LYS A 64 -8.41 -12.24 5.70
N GLY A 65 -8.49 -12.42 7.01
CA GLY A 65 -8.55 -11.31 7.95
C GLY A 65 -7.28 -10.46 7.91
N GLY A 66 -7.43 -9.25 8.43
CA GLY A 66 -6.35 -8.28 8.58
C GLY A 66 -5.83 -7.66 7.29
N THR A 67 -4.54 -7.29 7.28
CA THR A 67 -3.82 -6.76 6.11
C THR A 67 -2.54 -7.56 5.79
N MET A 68 -2.37 -7.95 4.53
CA MET A 68 -1.16 -8.62 4.02
C MET A 68 0.07 -7.71 3.96
N LEU A 69 -0.13 -6.39 4.03
CA LEU A 69 0.96 -5.41 4.06
C LEU A 69 1.40 -5.11 5.51
N GLY A 70 0.66 -5.56 6.51
CA GLY A 70 0.88 -5.17 7.90
C GLY A 70 0.49 -3.71 8.15
N THR A 71 0.56 -3.29 9.41
CA THR A 71 0.35 -1.90 9.80
C THR A 71 1.28 -1.52 10.94
N ALA A 72 1.76 -0.29 10.95
CA ALA A 72 2.49 0.27 12.07
C ALA A 72 2.03 1.70 12.34
N ARG A 73 1.92 2.03 13.64
CA ARG A 73 1.72 3.41 14.07
C ARG A 73 2.99 4.21 13.80
N THR A 74 2.83 5.28 13.01
CA THR A 74 3.90 6.23 12.72
C THR A 74 3.48 7.57 13.31
N HIS A 75 4.34 8.17 14.14
CA HIS A 75 4.01 9.44 14.78
C HIS A 75 3.87 10.54 13.71
N PRO A 76 2.88 11.44 13.79
CA PRO A 76 2.68 12.52 12.81
C PRO A 76 3.93 13.38 12.59
N ASP A 77 4.71 13.64 13.64
CA ASP A 77 5.93 14.43 13.53
C ASP A 77 7.03 13.73 12.74
N VAL A 78 7.13 12.40 12.85
CA VAL A 78 8.06 11.59 12.04
C VAL A 78 7.63 11.64 10.58
N LEU A 79 6.33 11.54 10.31
CA LEU A 79 5.79 11.64 8.95
C LEU A 79 6.06 13.02 8.33
N ARG A 80 5.83 14.09 9.09
CA ARG A 80 6.09 15.48 8.66
C ARG A 80 7.57 15.74 8.40
N ALA A 81 8.45 15.26 9.28
CA ALA A 81 9.89 15.38 9.10
C ALA A 81 10.41 14.54 7.92
N GLY A 82 9.68 13.48 7.55
CA GLY A 82 10.06 12.56 6.48
C GLY A 82 9.43 12.85 5.11
N LEU A 83 8.75 13.98 4.90
CA LEU A 83 8.05 14.27 3.64
C LEU A 83 8.98 14.23 2.41
N ASP A 84 10.18 14.79 2.52
CA ASP A 84 11.16 14.76 1.43
C ASP A 84 11.59 13.32 1.11
N ARG A 85 11.74 12.49 2.15
CA ARG A 85 12.07 11.07 1.99
C ARG A 85 10.93 10.31 1.33
N ILE A 86 9.68 10.56 1.72
CA ILE A 86 8.50 9.95 1.10
C ILE A 86 8.43 10.33 -0.37
N ARG A 87 8.62 11.61 -0.69
CA ARG A 87 8.62 12.09 -2.08
C ARG A 87 9.70 11.39 -2.89
N GLN A 88 10.92 11.30 -2.37
CA GLN A 88 12.01 10.57 -3.01
C GLN A 88 11.64 9.09 -3.23
N THR A 89 11.08 8.40 -2.23
CA THR A 89 10.65 7.01 -2.37
C THR A 89 9.58 6.86 -3.46
N LEU A 90 8.61 7.78 -3.55
CA LEU A 90 7.58 7.73 -4.58
C LEU A 90 8.21 7.94 -5.97
N ASP A 91 9.09 8.93 -6.12
CA ASP A 91 9.77 9.24 -7.38
C ASP A 91 10.69 8.09 -7.84
N ASP A 92 11.51 7.54 -6.93
CA ASP A 92 12.43 6.42 -7.20
C ASP A 92 11.70 5.16 -7.67
N ASN A 93 10.46 4.96 -7.19
CA ASN A 93 9.62 3.84 -7.56
C ASN A 93 8.70 4.15 -8.76
N GLY A 94 8.69 5.39 -9.25
CA GLY A 94 7.83 5.86 -10.32
C GLY A 94 6.34 5.80 -9.95
N ILE A 95 6.00 6.07 -8.69
CA ILE A 95 4.63 6.05 -8.18
C ILE A 95 3.92 7.34 -8.54
N ASP A 96 2.90 7.23 -9.38
CA ASP A 96 2.09 8.38 -9.82
C ASP A 96 0.97 8.72 -8.81
N VAL A 97 0.47 7.70 -8.11
CA VAL A 97 -0.68 7.81 -7.19
C VAL A 97 -0.44 6.95 -5.96
N LEU A 98 -0.72 7.50 -4.78
CA LEU A 98 -0.70 6.76 -3.51
C LEU A 98 -2.12 6.58 -2.98
N ILE A 99 -2.49 5.34 -2.64
CA ILE A 99 -3.76 4.95 -2.02
C ILE A 99 -3.47 4.47 -0.58
N PRO A 100 -3.55 5.36 0.42
CA PRO A 100 -3.56 4.95 1.82
C PRO A 100 -4.92 4.35 2.19
N ILE A 101 -4.91 3.17 2.79
CA ILE A 101 -6.11 2.47 3.26
C ILE A 101 -6.06 2.40 4.78
N GLY A 102 -7.01 2.99 5.48
CA GLY A 102 -6.98 3.03 6.94
C GLY A 102 -7.90 4.07 7.54
N GLY A 103 -7.99 4.07 8.86
CA GLY A 103 -8.65 5.12 9.63
C GLY A 103 -7.69 6.25 10.01
N GLU A 104 -8.20 7.20 10.80
CA GLU A 104 -7.43 8.28 11.44
C GLU A 104 -6.41 7.76 12.45
#